data_AF-A0AAN8VHN5-F1
#
_entry.id   AF-A0AAN8VHN5-F1
#
_cell.length_a   1.000
_cell.length_b   1.000
_cell.length_c   1.000
_cell.angle_alpha   90.00
_cell.angle_beta   90.00
_cell.angle_gamma   90.00
#
_symmetry.space_group_name_H-M   'P 1'
#
loop_
_entity.id
_entity.type
_entity.pdbx_description
1 polymer ?
#
loop_
_entity_poly.entity_id
_entity_poly.type
_entity_poly.pdbx_seq_one_letter_code
_entity_poly.pdbx_strand_id
1 'polypeptide(L)'
;MRDQENIPPEKNAHQTTPGKVYIGAKKELGNGNDMGPRRRQFRMMTGRNMDHPKFQNGGGVFLFGSGDDGSRSSSAYSDICTYAAHHFARICEVLVERSVTSTLNSGFLTPSRDRLVVALGLDLFAVSDEKFMDMFASPGAIDILQNERQSLQKRQKILQSCLNEFKNVARAL
;
A
#
# COMPACT_ATOMS: atom_id res chain seq x y z
N MET A 1 31.17 -63.05 14.18
CA MET A 1 29.85 -63.69 13.97
C MET A 1 28.89 -63.12 14.98
N ARG A 2 27.83 -62.44 14.51
CA ARG A 2 26.47 -62.32 15.10
C ARG A 2 26.32 -61.70 16.50
N ASP A 3 25.37 -60.83 16.83
CA ASP A 3 24.31 -60.12 16.09
C ASP A 3 23.92 -58.87 16.89
N GLN A 4 23.28 -57.96 16.17
CA GLN A 4 22.84 -56.62 16.52
C GLN A 4 21.39 -56.67 17.01
N GLU A 5 21.06 -56.06 18.15
CA GLU A 5 19.67 -55.72 18.47
C GLU A 5 19.43 -54.22 18.31
N ASN A 6 18.55 -53.93 17.36
CA ASN A 6 18.12 -52.63 16.85
C ASN A 6 16.74 -52.34 17.46
N ILE A 7 16.65 -51.27 18.26
CA ILE A 7 15.37 -50.76 18.78
C ILE A 7 14.84 -49.73 17.76
N PRO A 8 13.61 -49.88 17.23
CA PRO A 8 13.08 -48.98 16.21
C PRO A 8 12.56 -47.66 16.84
N PRO A 9 12.72 -46.50 16.17
CA PRO A 9 12.09 -45.25 16.60
C PRO A 9 10.60 -45.21 16.19
N GLU A 10 9.75 -44.82 17.13
CA GLU A 10 8.32 -44.61 16.92
C GLU A 10 8.04 -43.51 15.89
N LYS A 11 7.07 -43.81 15.00
CA LYS A 11 6.56 -42.92 13.96
C LYS A 11 5.62 -41.88 14.57
N ASN A 12 6.00 -40.60 14.50
CA ASN A 12 5.03 -39.51 14.48
C ASN A 12 5.12 -38.82 13.12
N ALA A 13 4.28 -39.31 12.20
CA ALA A 13 4.10 -38.74 10.88
C ALA A 13 3.06 -37.62 10.96
N HIS A 14 3.46 -36.36 10.77
CA HIS A 14 2.66 -35.35 10.09
C HIS A 14 3.59 -34.32 9.43
N GLN A 15 4.09 -34.72 8.27
CA GLN A 15 4.63 -33.84 7.23
C GLN A 15 3.43 -33.17 6.54
N THR A 16 3.45 -31.85 6.36
CA THR A 16 2.48 -31.16 5.51
C THR A 16 3.21 -30.15 4.63
N THR A 17 3.36 -30.52 3.36
CA THR A 17 3.80 -29.67 2.24
C THR A 17 2.53 -29.20 1.49
N PRO A 18 2.54 -28.04 0.80
CA PRO A 18 1.34 -27.25 0.56
C PRO A 18 0.64 -27.59 -0.76
N GLY A 19 -0.68 -27.35 -0.80
CA GLY A 19 -1.43 -27.18 -2.05
C GLY A 19 -2.50 -28.24 -2.33
N LYS A 20 -3.74 -27.97 -1.90
CA LYS A 20 -4.96 -28.21 -2.70
C LYS A 20 -6.19 -27.62 -2.03
N VAL A 21 -6.87 -26.75 -2.78
CA VAL A 21 -8.20 -26.21 -2.48
C VAL A 21 -9.22 -27.35 -2.59
N TYR A 22 -10.00 -27.59 -1.53
CA TYR A 22 -11.29 -28.25 -1.61
C TYR A 22 -12.31 -27.51 -0.76
N ILE A 23 -13.26 -26.88 -1.46
CA ILE A 23 -14.58 -26.52 -0.97
C ILE A 23 -15.31 -27.82 -0.62
N GLY A 24 -15.88 -27.91 0.58
CA GLY A 24 -16.64 -29.09 0.99
C GLY A 24 -17.24 -28.93 2.38
N ALA A 25 -18.49 -28.46 2.42
CA ALA A 25 -19.33 -28.38 3.59
C ALA A 25 -19.45 -29.73 4.31
N LYS A 26 -19.38 -29.72 5.65
CA LYS A 26 -20.09 -30.68 6.47
C LYS A 26 -20.69 -30.02 7.72
N LYS A 27 -21.97 -30.31 7.84
CA LYS A 27 -22.99 -29.83 8.78
C LYS A 27 -23.14 -30.94 9.82
N GLU A 28 -23.03 -30.60 11.11
CA GLU A 28 -23.43 -31.48 12.21
C GLU A 28 -24.38 -30.69 13.12
N LEU A 29 -25.46 -31.36 13.51
CA LEU A 29 -26.69 -30.85 14.11
C LEU A 29 -26.70 -30.98 15.64
N GLY A 30 -27.45 -30.07 16.28
CA GLY A 30 -28.13 -30.26 17.58
C GLY A 30 -27.52 -29.45 18.74
N ASN A 31 -28.27 -28.76 19.60
CA ASN A 31 -29.71 -28.64 19.79
C ASN A 31 -30.01 -27.50 20.81
N GLY A 32 -31.09 -26.73 20.60
CA GLY A 32 -31.81 -25.92 21.61
C GLY A 32 -31.12 -24.63 22.10
N ASN A 33 -31.74 -23.44 22.16
CA ASN A 33 -33.10 -23.13 22.60
C ASN A 33 -33.60 -21.80 21.97
N ASP A 34 -34.92 -21.73 21.78
CA ASP A 34 -35.71 -20.58 21.33
C ASP A 34 -35.32 -19.22 21.95
N MET A 35 -34.97 -18.25 21.10
CA MET A 35 -35.35 -16.85 21.33
C MET A 35 -35.64 -16.18 19.99
N GLY A 36 -36.94 -16.06 19.70
CA GLY A 36 -37.46 -15.33 18.55
C GLY A 36 -37.09 -13.84 18.55
N PRO A 37 -37.35 -13.15 17.42
CA PRO A 37 -36.89 -11.79 17.18
C PRO A 37 -37.61 -10.79 18.10
N ARG A 38 -36.91 -10.35 19.14
CA ARG A 38 -37.37 -9.30 20.06
C ARG A 38 -37.34 -7.95 19.35
N ARG A 39 -38.36 -7.67 18.53
CA ARG A 39 -38.68 -6.33 18.04
C ARG A 39 -38.96 -5.44 19.24
N ARG A 40 -38.11 -4.43 19.49
CA ARG A 40 -38.44 -3.32 20.39
C ARG A 40 -39.47 -2.42 19.68
N GLN A 41 -40.74 -2.70 19.91
CA GLN A 41 -41.84 -1.76 19.65
C GLN A 41 -41.79 -0.66 20.73
N PHE A 42 -41.60 0.59 20.34
CA PHE A 42 -41.94 1.74 21.18
C PHE A 42 -43.42 2.06 20.96
N ARG A 43 -44.23 1.98 22.03
CA ARG A 43 -45.57 2.56 22.05
C ARG A 43 -45.93 2.97 23.49
N MET A 44 -46.24 4.26 23.68
CA MET A 44 -47.33 4.88 24.46
C MET A 44 -47.25 6.40 24.17
N MET A 45 -48.14 6.97 23.36
CA MET A 45 -49.42 7.63 23.72
C MET A 45 -49.32 8.93 24.55
N THR A 46 -49.47 10.05 23.83
CA THR A 46 -50.49 11.12 23.96
C THR A 46 -50.73 11.86 25.29
N GLY A 47 -50.67 13.21 25.21
CA GLY A 47 -51.33 14.21 26.08
C GLY A 47 -50.31 15.16 26.72
N ARG A 48 -50.29 16.49 26.49
CA ARG A 48 -51.37 17.50 26.49
C ARG A 48 -50.96 18.62 25.50
N ASN A 49 -51.71 18.87 24.43
CA ASN A 49 -52.72 19.94 24.33
C ASN A 49 -52.40 21.21 25.17
N MET A 50 -51.96 22.26 24.47
CA MET A 50 -52.09 23.66 24.89
C MET A 50 -52.38 24.45 23.61
N ASP A 51 -53.65 24.46 23.25
CA ASP A 51 -54.19 25.31 22.21
C ASP A 51 -54.40 26.76 22.70
N HIS A 52 -54.34 27.66 21.71
CA HIS A 52 -55.18 28.86 21.52
C HIS A 52 -54.57 30.27 21.76
N PRO A 53 -55.06 31.31 21.04
CA PRO A 53 -54.41 31.82 19.82
C PRO A 53 -54.36 33.37 19.75
N LYS A 54 -53.87 33.96 18.65
CA LYS A 54 -54.56 35.03 17.87
C LYS A 54 -53.67 35.67 16.78
N PHE A 55 -54.12 35.52 15.53
CA PHE A 55 -54.20 36.49 14.44
C PHE A 55 -53.37 37.79 14.51
N GLN A 56 -52.57 38.05 13.47
CA GLN A 56 -52.80 39.24 12.63
C GLN A 56 -52.29 39.06 11.19
N ASN A 57 -53.11 39.57 10.28
CA ASN A 57 -53.02 39.56 8.83
C ASN A 57 -51.82 40.33 8.27
N GLY A 58 -51.38 39.88 7.09
CA GLY A 58 -51.31 40.78 5.92
C GLY A 58 -49.95 41.38 5.59
N GLY A 59 -49.56 41.23 4.32
CA GLY A 59 -48.61 42.13 3.67
C GLY A 59 -47.34 41.43 3.19
N GLY A 60 -47.40 40.83 2.01
CA GLY A 60 -46.21 40.51 1.26
C GLY A 60 -45.46 41.80 0.91
N VAL A 61 -44.20 41.89 1.32
CA VAL A 61 -43.23 42.82 0.76
C VAL A 61 -41.88 42.10 0.71
N PHE A 62 -41.54 41.69 -0.51
CA PHE A 62 -40.17 41.44 -0.92
C PHE A 62 -39.36 42.72 -0.71
N LEU A 63 -38.58 42.81 0.36
CA LEU A 63 -37.49 43.78 0.44
C LEU A 63 -36.25 43.11 1.03
N PHE A 64 -35.35 42.83 0.10
CA PHE A 64 -34.00 42.32 0.23
C PHE A 64 -33.22 43.17 1.25
N GLY A 65 -33.09 42.67 2.49
CA GLY A 65 -32.27 43.27 3.53
C GLY A 65 -30.83 42.79 3.44
N SER A 66 -30.00 43.47 2.65
CA SER A 66 -28.55 43.51 2.88
C SER A 66 -28.32 44.30 4.16
N GLY A 67 -28.09 43.58 5.25
CA GLY A 67 -27.76 44.10 6.58
C GLY A 67 -26.38 43.60 7.01
N ASP A 68 -25.53 44.60 7.19
CA ASP A 68 -24.20 44.71 7.76
C ASP A 68 -23.72 43.71 8.84
N ASP A 69 -22.39 43.53 8.84
CA ASP A 69 -21.42 43.33 9.94
C ASP A 69 -21.78 42.54 11.21
N GLY A 70 -20.77 41.78 11.67
CA GLY A 70 -20.70 41.29 13.04
C GLY A 70 -21.10 39.83 13.23
N SER A 71 -20.07 38.97 13.27
CA SER A 71 -20.11 37.60 13.81
C SER A 71 -20.89 36.58 12.98
N ARG A 72 -20.22 36.02 11.97
CA ARG A 72 -20.46 34.61 11.60
C ARG A 72 -20.14 33.78 12.85
N SER A 73 -21.11 33.64 13.75
CA SER A 73 -21.07 32.64 14.79
C SER A 73 -20.90 31.31 14.06
N SER A 74 -19.69 30.76 14.13
CA SER A 74 -19.41 29.45 13.55
C SER A 74 -20.49 28.52 14.07
N SER A 75 -21.27 27.93 13.16
CA SER A 75 -22.28 26.99 13.59
C SER A 75 -21.54 25.83 14.26
N ALA A 76 -22.10 25.27 15.35
CA ALA A 76 -21.47 24.13 16.01
C ALA A 76 -21.13 22.99 15.02
N TYR A 77 -21.92 22.86 13.95
CA TYR A 77 -21.63 21.96 12.84
C TYR A 77 -20.33 22.32 12.09
N SER A 78 -20.11 23.59 11.74
CA SER A 78 -18.88 24.07 11.10
C SER A 78 -17.65 23.87 11.99
N ASP A 79 -17.79 24.04 13.30
CA ASP A 79 -16.71 23.75 14.25
C ASP A 79 -16.38 22.26 14.28
N ILE A 80 -17.39 21.39 14.38
CA ILE A 80 -17.21 19.93 14.33
C ILE A 80 -16.51 19.51 13.03
N CYS A 81 -16.91 20.07 11.89
CA CYS A 81 -16.24 19.80 10.61
C CYS A 81 -14.78 20.25 10.61
N THR A 82 -14.49 21.42 11.17
CA THR A 82 -13.11 21.95 11.29
C THR A 82 -12.25 21.07 12.19
N TYR A 83 -12.76 20.70 13.37
CA TYR A 83 -12.06 19.82 14.30
C TYR A 83 -11.83 18.44 13.70
N ALA A 84 -12.84 17.86 13.05
CA ALA A 84 -12.71 16.57 12.37
C ALA A 84 -11.65 16.63 11.28
N ALA A 85 -11.67 17.66 10.41
CA ALA A 85 -10.67 17.85 9.36
C ALA A 85 -9.25 17.95 9.94
N HIS A 86 -9.07 18.72 11.02
CA HIS A 86 -7.79 18.83 11.71
C HIS A 86 -7.33 17.49 12.32
N HIS A 87 -8.23 16.71 12.92
CA HIS A 87 -7.89 15.37 13.42
C HIS A 87 -7.50 14.40 12.29
N PHE A 88 -8.23 14.40 11.18
CA PHE A 88 -7.86 13.61 10.00
C PHE A 88 -6.51 14.02 9.45
N ALA A 89 -6.24 15.32 9.33
CA ALA A 89 -4.95 15.82 8.85
C ALA A 89 -3.81 15.33 9.75
N ARG A 90 -3.95 15.44 11.07
CA ARG A 90 -2.95 14.95 12.03
C ARG A 90 -2.76 13.43 11.98
N ILE A 91 -3.83 12.65 11.81
CA ILE A 91 -3.73 11.19 11.66
C ILE A 91 -2.97 10.86 10.37
N CYS A 92 -3.30 11.51 9.26
CA CYS A 92 -2.63 11.31 7.98
C CYS A 92 -1.14 11.67 8.06
N GLU A 93 -0.80 12.81 8.66
CA GLU A 93 0.59 13.25 8.89
C GLU A 93 1.37 12.20 9.69
N VAL A 94 0.83 11.77 10.84
CA VAL A 94 1.48 10.75 11.67
C VAL A 94 1.65 9.43 10.93
N LEU A 95 0.64 9.01 10.15
CA LEU A 95 0.75 7.78 9.36
C LEU A 95 1.85 7.89 8.31
N VAL A 96 1.85 8.97 7.53
CA VAL A 96 2.80 9.18 6.42
C VAL A 96 4.22 9.36 6.95
N GLU A 97 4.42 10.24 7.91
CA GLU A 97 5.76 10.58 8.40
C GLU A 97 6.37 9.49 9.28
N ARG A 98 5.56 8.83 10.11
CA ARG A 98 6.09 7.92 11.16
C ARG A 98 5.89 6.44 10.88
N SER A 99 4.80 6.07 10.22
CA SER A 99 4.41 4.65 10.13
C SER A 99 4.67 4.04 8.77
N VAL A 100 4.36 4.73 7.67
CA VAL A 100 4.38 4.15 6.32
C VAL A 100 5.80 3.74 5.93
N THR A 101 6.74 4.68 6.00
CA THR A 101 8.14 4.43 5.63
C THR A 101 8.77 3.35 6.51
N SER A 102 8.56 3.41 7.83
CA SER A 102 9.10 2.43 8.77
C SER A 102 8.50 1.03 8.56
N THR A 103 7.18 0.93 8.39
CA THR A 103 6.48 -0.35 8.18
C THR A 103 6.84 -0.95 6.83
N LEU A 104 6.95 -0.14 5.78
CA LEU A 104 7.35 -0.61 4.45
C LEU A 104 8.81 -1.08 4.44
N ASN A 105 9.70 -0.35 5.11
CA ASN A 105 11.11 -0.73 5.23
C ASN A 105 11.29 -2.01 6.05
N SER A 106 10.68 -2.10 7.22
CA SER A 106 10.85 -3.26 8.12
C SER A 106 10.04 -4.49 7.67
N GLY A 107 8.84 -4.29 7.15
CA GLY A 107 7.93 -5.36 6.75
C GLY A 107 8.21 -5.91 5.35
N PHE A 108 8.77 -5.09 4.45
CA PHE A 108 8.93 -5.47 3.04
C PHE A 108 10.35 -5.28 2.53
N LEU A 109 10.88 -4.05 2.50
CA LEU A 109 12.12 -3.76 1.77
C LEU A 109 13.37 -4.37 2.41
N THR A 110 13.46 -4.37 3.74
CA THR A 110 14.62 -4.96 4.44
C THR A 110 14.60 -6.48 4.31
N PRO A 111 13.50 -7.20 4.63
CA PRO A 111 13.44 -8.63 4.41
C PRO A 111 13.62 -9.03 2.95
N SER A 112 13.10 -8.27 1.99
CA SER A 112 13.26 -8.58 0.57
C SER A 112 14.69 -8.41 0.12
N ARG A 113 15.37 -7.33 0.51
CA ARG A 113 16.80 -7.11 0.24
C ARG A 113 17.64 -8.24 0.81
N ASP A 114 17.42 -8.56 2.09
CA ASP A 114 18.25 -9.55 2.79
C ASP A 114 18.03 -10.97 2.20
N ARG A 115 16.79 -11.32 1.85
CA ARG A 115 16.49 -12.59 1.16
C ARG A 115 17.03 -12.62 -0.26
N LEU A 116 16.93 -11.52 -1.00
CA LEU A 116 17.42 -11.44 -2.38
C LEU A 116 18.93 -11.62 -2.44
N VAL A 117 19.68 -10.98 -1.55
CA VAL A 117 21.14 -11.14 -1.47
C VAL A 117 21.52 -12.58 -1.22
N VAL A 118 20.83 -13.26 -0.29
CA VAL A 118 21.09 -14.68 0.00
C VAL A 118 20.72 -15.57 -1.17
N ALA A 119 19.55 -15.37 -1.79
CA ALA A 119 19.11 -16.14 -2.94
C ALA A 119 20.08 -16.00 -4.12
N LEU A 120 20.46 -14.77 -4.48
CA LEU A 120 21.46 -14.52 -5.51
C LEU A 120 22.81 -15.13 -5.16
N GLY A 121 23.24 -15.04 -3.90
CA GLY A 121 24.47 -15.68 -3.44
C GLY A 121 24.45 -17.19 -3.69
N LEU A 122 23.39 -17.87 -3.26
CA LEU A 122 23.24 -19.31 -3.50
C LEU A 122 23.20 -19.63 -4.99
N ASP A 123 22.43 -18.87 -5.76
CA ASP A 123 22.32 -19.09 -7.21
C ASP A 123 23.65 -18.91 -7.92
N LEU A 124 24.49 -17.96 -7.48
CA LEU A 124 25.82 -17.70 -8.03
C LEU A 124 26.88 -18.70 -7.56
N PHE A 125 26.88 -19.08 -6.28
CA PHE A 125 27.85 -20.04 -5.73
C PHE A 125 27.53 -21.50 -6.10
N ALA A 126 26.28 -21.81 -6.45
CA ALA A 126 25.86 -23.13 -6.90
C ALA A 126 25.98 -23.33 -8.42
N VAL A 127 26.53 -22.36 -9.17
CA VAL A 127 26.76 -22.51 -10.61
C VAL A 127 28.02 -23.34 -10.86
N SER A 128 27.96 -24.31 -11.78
CA SER A 128 29.15 -25.00 -12.27
C SER A 128 30.03 -24.06 -13.10
N ASP A 129 31.34 -24.33 -13.14
CA ASP A 129 32.28 -23.54 -13.95
C ASP A 129 31.84 -23.38 -15.40
N GLU A 130 31.25 -24.43 -16.00
CA GLU A 130 30.75 -24.39 -17.37
C GLU A 130 29.62 -23.36 -17.56
N LYS A 131 28.62 -23.37 -16.67
CA LYS A 131 27.48 -22.44 -16.73
C LYS A 131 27.88 -21.03 -16.28
N PHE A 132 28.84 -20.91 -15.36
CA PHE A 132 29.43 -19.64 -14.97
C PHE A 132 30.18 -19.02 -16.14
N MET A 133 31.03 -19.80 -16.81
CA MET A 133 31.74 -19.35 -18.00
C MET A 133 30.76 -18.97 -19.12
N ASP A 134 29.66 -19.67 -19.34
CA ASP A 134 28.67 -19.29 -20.36
C ASP A 134 28.00 -17.93 -20.09
N MET A 135 27.69 -17.61 -18.81
CA MET A 135 27.11 -16.31 -18.44
C MET A 135 28.01 -15.11 -18.77
N PHE A 136 29.33 -15.29 -18.79
CA PHE A 136 30.31 -14.21 -19.01
C PHE A 136 31.10 -14.34 -20.31
N ALA A 137 31.11 -15.51 -20.92
CA ALA A 137 31.93 -15.87 -22.08
C ALA A 137 31.12 -16.52 -23.20
N SER A 138 29.84 -16.14 -23.37
CA SER A 138 29.11 -16.42 -24.61
C SER A 138 30.02 -16.03 -25.79
N PRO A 139 30.34 -16.97 -26.70
CA PRO A 139 31.23 -16.71 -27.82
C PRO A 139 30.82 -15.43 -28.57
N GLY A 140 31.75 -14.50 -28.75
CA GLY A 140 31.53 -13.22 -29.45
C GLY A 140 30.91 -12.09 -28.62
N ALA A 141 30.49 -12.31 -27.37
CA ALA A 141 29.95 -11.23 -26.52
C ALA A 141 31.00 -10.13 -26.25
N ILE A 142 32.27 -10.52 -26.09
CA ILE A 142 33.38 -9.58 -25.91
C ILE A 142 33.58 -8.72 -27.15
N ASP A 143 33.50 -9.29 -28.35
CA ASP A 143 33.68 -8.55 -29.61
C ASP A 143 32.56 -7.54 -29.81
N ILE A 144 31.32 -7.90 -29.48
CA ILE A 144 30.16 -6.99 -29.50
C ILE A 144 30.41 -5.81 -28.55
N LEU A 145 30.76 -6.07 -27.30
CA LEU A 145 31.04 -5.03 -26.30
C LEU A 145 32.21 -4.13 -26.71
N GLN A 146 33.25 -4.70 -27.31
CA GLN A 146 34.39 -3.94 -27.80
C GLN A 146 34.01 -3.04 -28.99
N ASN A 147 33.20 -3.54 -29.92
CA ASN A 147 32.69 -2.77 -31.05
C ASN A 147 31.80 -1.62 -30.60
N GLU A 148 30.88 -1.85 -29.65
CA GLU A 148 30.05 -0.79 -29.08
C GLU A 148 30.90 0.27 -28.38
N ARG A 149 31.86 -0.15 -27.55
CA ARG A 149 32.80 0.77 -26.89
C ARG A 149 33.54 1.64 -27.92
N GLN A 150 34.06 1.04 -28.99
CA GLN A 150 34.75 1.79 -30.04
C GLN A 150 33.80 2.76 -30.78
N SER A 151 32.57 2.32 -31.07
CA SER A 151 31.54 3.17 -31.69
C SER A 151 31.21 4.38 -30.81
N LEU A 152 31.00 4.17 -29.51
CA LEU A 152 30.75 5.22 -28.54
C LEU A 152 31.95 6.17 -28.41
N GLN A 153 33.18 5.66 -28.36
CA GLN A 153 34.38 6.50 -28.34
C GLN A 153 34.52 7.37 -29.59
N LYS A 154 34.21 6.83 -30.78
CA LYS A 154 34.18 7.62 -32.03
C LYS A 154 33.14 8.73 -31.94
N ARG A 155 31.92 8.42 -31.51
CA ARG A 155 30.84 9.42 -31.35
C ARG A 155 31.20 10.49 -30.32
N GLN A 156 31.79 10.10 -29.20
CA GLN A 156 32.28 11.03 -28.18
C GLN A 156 33.31 12.00 -28.77
N LYS A 157 34.29 11.52 -29.53
CA LYS A 157 35.30 12.37 -30.18
C LYS A 157 34.66 13.37 -31.15
N ILE A 158 33.68 12.93 -31.94
CA ILE A 158 32.96 13.81 -32.87
C ILE A 158 32.21 14.91 -32.11
N LEU A 159 31.45 14.55 -31.07
CA LEU A 159 30.72 15.51 -30.25
C LEU A 159 31.68 16.49 -29.56
N GLN A 160 32.84 16.01 -29.09
CA GLN A 160 33.86 16.86 -28.49
C GLN A 160 34.47 17.84 -29.51
N SER A 161 34.70 17.40 -30.75
CA SER A 161 35.15 18.28 -31.83
C SER A 161 34.11 19.36 -32.12
N CYS A 162 32.85 18.97 -32.29
CA CYS A 162 31.75 19.91 -32.54
C CYS A 162 31.60 20.92 -31.39
N LEU A 163 31.72 20.48 -30.13
CA LEU A 163 31.71 21.36 -28.97
C LEU A 163 32.88 22.36 -29.00
N ASN A 164 34.08 21.91 -29.38
CA ASN A 164 35.23 22.79 -29.49
C ASN A 164 35.07 23.81 -30.63
N GLU A 165 34.57 23.37 -31.78
CA GLU A 165 34.26 24.26 -32.92
C GLU A 165 33.24 25.31 -32.55
N PHE A 166 32.14 24.92 -31.89
CA PHE A 166 31.11 25.85 -31.42
C PHE A 166 31.69 26.90 -30.46
N LYS A 167 32.52 26.47 -29.49
CA LYS A 167 33.19 27.38 -28.55
C LYS A 167 34.12 28.36 -29.26
N ASN A 168 34.80 27.92 -30.32
CA ASN A 168 35.70 28.77 -31.08
C ASN A 168 34.93 29.82 -31.89
N VAL A 169 33.83 29.42 -32.55
CA VAL A 169 32.94 30.37 -33.26
C VAL A 169 32.32 31.37 -32.29
N ALA A 170 31.81 30.91 -31.15
CA ALA A 170 31.20 31.78 -30.14
C ALA A 170 32.18 32.78 -29.51
N ARG A 171 33.49 32.51 -29.56
CA ARG A 171 34.54 33.44 -29.08
C ARG A 171 34.99 34.42 -30.16
N ALA A 172 34.81 34.07 -31.43
CA ALA A 172 35.19 34.90 -32.58
C ALA A 172 34.12 35.93 -32.96
N LEU A 173 32.88 35.72 -32.51
CA LEU A 173 31.76 36.68 -32.53
C LEU A 173 31.81 37.59 -31.30
#